data_AF-A0A355UAS9-F1
#
_entry.id   AF-A0A355UAS9-F1
#
_cell.length_a   1.000
_cell.length_b   1.000
_cell.length_c   1.000
_cell.angle_alpha   90.00
_cell.angle_beta   90.00
_cell.angle_gamma   90.00
#
_symmetry.space_group_name_H-M   'P 1'
#
loop_
_entity.id
_entity.type
_entity.pdbx_description
1 polymer ?
#
loop_
_entity_poly.entity_id
_entity_poly.type
_entity_poly.pdbx_seq_one_letter_code
_entity_poly.pdbx_strand_id
1 'polypeptide(L)'
;MQITGNIRMMDTELLHSVPQYKLPIYDVIDFKEVVDMNALLGQTIRLEFEGHFNSIISGEKMMKCFGDGLTYREFMESPMASPSIMRPELSQIHEGIALRDYEWEVKHHLQPHVVYISLTSNYKVGVTRDTNMPYRWIDQGATQAIVLAEVPYRQLAGLIEVSLKEHISDKTAWQKMLKGVIDETKTITEVRDEMAALVPKELSHYLSKTTEITEINYPVLEFPDKVKSMK
;
A
#
# COMPACT_ATOMS: atom_id res chain seq x y z
N MET A 1 17.47 -3.16 -24.70
CA MET A 1 17.81 -2.04 -23.79
C MET A 1 18.47 -2.62 -22.55
N GLN A 2 19.57 -2.05 -22.07
CA GLN A 2 20.22 -2.46 -20.82
C GLN A 2 20.30 -1.23 -19.92
N ILE A 3 19.75 -1.33 -18.71
CA ILE A 3 19.73 -0.26 -17.71
C ILE A 3 20.31 -0.82 -16.42
N THR A 4 21.16 -0.03 -15.78
CA THR A 4 21.74 -0.31 -14.46
C THR A 4 21.44 0.86 -13.53
N GLY A 5 21.01 0.54 -12.30
CA GLY A 5 20.73 1.52 -11.25
C GLY A 5 19.92 0.90 -10.12
N ASN A 6 19.60 1.72 -9.12
CA ASN A 6 18.79 1.36 -7.97
C ASN A 6 17.30 1.47 -8.32
N ILE A 7 16.56 0.39 -8.11
CA ILE A 7 15.10 0.39 -8.24
C ILE A 7 14.47 0.91 -6.95
N ARG A 8 13.37 1.66 -7.09
CA ARG A 8 12.48 2.02 -5.98
C ARG A 8 11.07 1.49 -6.26
N MET A 9 10.15 1.71 -5.32
CA MET A 9 8.73 1.40 -5.53
C MET A 9 8.25 2.05 -6.83
N MET A 10 7.46 1.32 -7.62
CA MET A 10 6.97 1.83 -8.89
C MET A 10 5.99 2.96 -8.64
N ASP A 11 6.07 4.02 -9.46
CA ASP A 11 5.01 5.02 -9.51
C ASP A 11 3.81 4.41 -10.24
N THR A 12 2.62 4.55 -9.66
CA THR A 12 1.39 4.00 -10.24
C THR A 12 0.33 5.07 -10.44
N GLU A 13 -0.39 4.94 -11.54
CA GLU A 13 -1.52 5.78 -11.91
C GLU A 13 -2.65 4.89 -12.43
N LEU A 14 -3.90 5.25 -12.18
CA LEU A 14 -5.06 4.50 -12.69
C LEU A 14 -5.69 5.27 -13.86
N LEU A 15 -5.47 4.79 -15.09
CA LEU A 15 -6.07 5.37 -16.30
C LEU A 15 -7.16 4.45 -16.82
N HIS A 16 -8.41 4.94 -16.84
CA HIS A 16 -9.58 4.18 -17.31
C HIS A 16 -9.68 2.79 -16.64
N SER A 17 -9.49 2.76 -15.32
CA SER A 17 -9.44 1.53 -14.50
C SER A 17 -8.27 0.60 -14.79
N VAL A 18 -7.30 0.96 -15.63
CA VAL A 18 -6.10 0.15 -15.91
C VAL A 18 -4.87 0.79 -15.24
N PRO A 19 -4.18 0.10 -14.33
CA PRO A 19 -2.95 0.58 -13.73
C PRO A 19 -1.85 0.83 -14.77
N GLN A 20 -1.22 1.99 -14.69
CA GLN A 20 0.01 2.35 -15.39
C GLN A 20 1.16 2.31 -14.40
N TYR A 21 2.23 1.62 -14.75
CA TYR A 21 3.39 1.37 -13.93
C TYR A 21 4.63 2.02 -14.54
N LYS A 22 5.29 2.85 -13.74
CA LYS A 22 6.56 3.47 -14.07
C LYS A 22 7.58 3.01 -13.06
N LEU A 23 8.66 2.39 -13.52
CA LEU A 23 9.76 1.97 -12.66
C LEU A 23 10.83 3.06 -12.67
N PRO A 24 10.95 3.86 -11.60
CA PRO A 24 12.01 4.85 -11.51
C PRO A 24 13.34 4.15 -11.21
N ILE A 25 14.36 4.55 -11.92
CA ILE A 25 15.74 4.10 -11.77
C ILE A 25 16.56 5.26 -11.24
N TYR A 26 17.32 4.97 -10.19
CA TYR A 26 18.20 5.93 -9.52
C TYR A 26 19.66 5.53 -9.71
N ASP A 27 20.55 6.50 -9.67
CA ASP A 27 21.96 6.29 -9.38
C ASP A 27 22.18 6.58 -7.89
N VAL A 28 22.16 5.51 -7.08
CA VAL A 28 22.18 5.56 -5.62
C VAL A 28 20.97 6.32 -5.03
N ILE A 29 21.05 7.64 -4.94
CA ILE A 29 19.95 8.50 -4.46
C ILE A 29 19.43 9.47 -5.52
N ASP A 30 20.19 9.67 -6.59
CA ASP A 30 19.88 10.65 -7.63
C ASP A 30 18.99 10.02 -8.70
N PHE A 31 17.91 10.70 -9.06
CA PHE A 31 17.02 10.21 -10.11
C PHE A 31 17.77 10.17 -11.45
N LYS A 32 17.68 9.03 -12.16
CA LYS A 32 18.37 8.83 -13.43
C LYS A 32 17.39 8.78 -14.60
N GLU A 33 16.49 7.81 -14.59
CA GLU A 33 15.53 7.60 -15.67
C GLU A 33 14.30 6.84 -15.17
N VAL A 34 13.27 6.76 -16.01
CA VAL A 34 12.05 6.02 -15.70
C VAL A 34 11.73 5.06 -16.83
N VAL A 35 11.39 3.82 -16.47
CA VAL A 35 10.99 2.79 -17.43
C VAL A 35 9.48 2.66 -17.40
N ASP A 36 8.84 2.83 -18.56
CA ASP A 36 7.42 2.49 -18.74
C ASP A 36 7.27 0.97 -18.74
N MET A 37 6.75 0.42 -17.65
CA MET A 37 6.63 -1.02 -17.47
C MET A 37 5.46 -1.59 -18.28
N ASN A 38 4.42 -0.81 -18.54
CA ASN A 38 3.27 -1.25 -19.33
C ASN A 38 3.67 -1.48 -20.79
N ALA A 39 4.56 -0.65 -21.33
CA ALA A 39 5.12 -0.83 -22.67
C ALA A 39 5.93 -2.13 -22.84
N LEU A 40 6.35 -2.76 -21.73
CA LEU A 40 7.13 -4.01 -21.73
C LEU A 40 6.26 -5.28 -21.65
N LEU A 41 4.93 -5.16 -21.55
CA LEU A 41 4.04 -6.31 -21.54
C LEU A 41 4.24 -7.18 -22.79
N GLY A 42 4.39 -8.50 -22.59
CA GLY A 42 4.66 -9.47 -23.66
C GLY A 42 6.12 -9.53 -24.12
N GLN A 43 7.01 -8.71 -23.55
CA GLN A 43 8.44 -8.74 -23.85
C GLN A 43 9.21 -9.58 -22.82
N THR A 44 10.34 -10.16 -23.25
CA THR A 44 11.26 -10.86 -22.34
C THR A 44 12.15 -9.85 -21.62
N ILE A 45 12.04 -9.80 -20.30
CA ILE A 45 12.90 -8.99 -19.42
C ILE A 45 13.87 -9.88 -18.64
N ARG A 46 15.07 -9.38 -18.37
CA ARG A 46 16.05 -10.00 -17.47
C ARG A 46 16.40 -9.00 -16.38
N LEU A 47 16.28 -9.44 -15.12
CA LEU A 47 16.72 -8.70 -13.94
C LEU A 47 17.94 -9.39 -13.35
N GLU A 48 18.96 -8.62 -13.00
CA GLU A 48 20.19 -9.12 -12.37
C GLU A 48 20.52 -8.26 -11.16
N PHE A 49 20.69 -8.89 -10.00
CA PHE A 49 21.02 -8.21 -8.76
C PHE A 49 22.53 -8.15 -8.59
N GLU A 50 23.09 -6.95 -8.44
CA GLU A 50 24.54 -6.71 -8.29
C GLU A 50 25.10 -7.07 -6.90
N GLY A 51 24.32 -7.75 -6.07
CA GLY A 51 24.78 -8.28 -4.79
C GLY A 51 24.84 -7.27 -3.64
N HIS A 52 24.29 -6.07 -3.79
CA HIS A 52 24.24 -5.07 -2.72
C HIS A 52 23.03 -4.14 -2.86
N PHE A 53 22.71 -3.45 -1.76
CA PHE A 53 21.69 -2.41 -1.71
C PHE A 53 22.34 -1.07 -1.40
N ASN A 54 21.60 0.01 -1.64
CA ASN A 54 21.93 1.35 -1.17
C ASN A 54 20.79 1.89 -0.33
N SER A 55 21.11 2.63 0.72
CA SER A 55 20.11 3.33 1.51
C SER A 55 19.34 4.31 0.64
N ILE A 56 18.01 4.32 0.76
CA ILE A 56 17.16 5.29 0.09
C ILE A 56 17.29 6.71 0.66
N ILE A 57 17.89 6.86 1.86
CA ILE A 57 18.10 8.14 2.54
C ILE A 57 19.52 8.64 2.30
N SER A 58 20.53 7.87 2.74
CA SER A 58 21.93 8.31 2.70
C SER A 58 22.71 7.84 1.48
N GLY A 59 22.19 6.88 0.71
CA GLY A 59 22.93 6.21 -0.35
C GLY A 59 23.97 5.19 0.12
N GLU A 60 24.14 5.02 1.44
CA GLU A 60 25.12 4.11 2.02
C GLU A 60 24.95 2.69 1.46
N LYS A 61 26.04 2.11 0.97
CA LYS A 61 26.07 0.74 0.44
C LYS A 61 25.96 -0.28 1.58
N MET A 62 25.04 -1.22 1.46
CA MET A 62 24.77 -2.23 2.47
C MET A 62 24.50 -3.61 1.88
N MET A 63 24.82 -4.66 2.63
CA MET A 63 24.57 -6.06 2.24
C MET A 63 23.22 -6.59 2.73
N LYS A 64 22.60 -5.88 3.68
CA LYS A 64 21.31 -6.21 4.24
C LYS A 64 20.47 -4.95 4.37
N CYS A 65 19.26 -5.01 3.83
CA CYS A 65 18.26 -3.96 3.90
C CYS A 65 17.36 -4.16 5.13
N PHE A 66 16.95 -3.06 5.77
CA PHE A 66 15.94 -3.01 6.83
C PHE A 66 14.78 -2.11 6.38
N GLY A 67 13.54 -2.51 6.68
CA GLY A 67 12.35 -1.79 6.23
C GLY A 67 12.35 -1.58 4.70
N ASP A 68 11.99 -0.35 4.29
CA ASP A 68 11.85 0.05 2.89
C ASP A 68 13.16 0.59 2.27
N GLY A 69 14.28 -0.13 2.42
CA GLY A 69 15.55 0.31 1.82
C GLY A 69 16.48 1.07 2.77
N LEU A 70 16.42 0.83 4.08
CA LEU A 70 17.20 1.55 5.08
C LEU A 70 18.37 0.72 5.63
N THR A 71 19.42 1.41 6.07
CA THR A 71 20.42 0.82 6.97
C THR A 71 19.79 0.52 8.34
N TYR A 72 20.47 -0.30 9.16
CA TYR A 72 19.99 -0.58 10.52
C TYR A 72 19.83 0.69 11.37
N ARG A 73 20.81 1.61 11.31
CA ARG A 73 20.77 2.88 12.05
C ARG A 73 19.57 3.72 11.62
N GLU A 74 19.41 3.91 10.31
CA GLU A 74 18.29 4.68 9.76
C GLU A 74 16.94 4.03 10.10
N PHE A 75 16.84 2.70 10.10
CA PHE A 75 15.62 2.01 10.50
C PHE A 75 15.24 2.27 11.97
N MET A 76 16.22 2.40 12.86
CA MET A 76 15.97 2.67 14.28
C MET A 76 15.52 4.12 14.53
N GLU A 77 16.01 5.07 13.73
CA GLU A 77 15.83 6.51 13.96
C GLU A 77 14.74 7.13 13.07
N SER A 78 14.58 6.65 11.84
CA SER A 78 13.72 7.29 10.84
C SER A 78 12.24 7.25 11.23
N PRO A 79 11.49 8.36 11.12
CA PRO A 79 10.06 8.36 11.36
C PRO A 79 9.29 7.47 10.36
N MET A 80 9.85 7.21 9.17
CA MET A 80 9.28 6.27 8.18
C MET A 80 9.30 4.80 8.63
N ALA A 81 10.10 4.48 9.64
CA ALA A 81 10.17 3.16 10.26
C ALA A 81 9.55 3.15 11.67
N SER A 82 8.80 4.19 12.05
CA SER A 82 8.08 4.25 13.33
C SER A 82 7.07 3.09 13.45
N PRO A 83 6.86 2.52 14.64
CA PRO A 83 5.86 1.46 14.84
C PRO A 83 4.46 1.85 14.36
N SER A 84 4.10 3.13 14.45
CA SER A 84 2.80 3.68 14.01
C SER A 84 2.59 3.67 12.49
N ILE A 85 3.64 3.40 11.71
CA ILE A 85 3.55 3.19 10.26
C ILE A 85 2.81 1.87 9.99
N MET A 86 3.19 0.80 10.69
CA MET A 86 2.56 -0.51 10.58
C MET A 86 1.28 -0.63 11.42
N ARG A 87 1.20 0.13 12.51
CA ARG A 87 0.11 0.10 13.49
C ARG A 87 -0.47 1.51 13.66
N PRO A 88 -1.34 1.95 12.74
CA PRO A 88 -1.85 3.32 12.71
C PRO A 88 -2.49 3.76 14.04
N GLU A 89 -3.06 2.82 14.79
CA GLU A 89 -3.70 3.05 16.08
C GLU A 89 -2.73 3.52 17.18
N LEU A 90 -1.41 3.30 17.01
CA LEU A 90 -0.38 3.72 17.98
C LEU A 90 0.05 5.19 17.83
N SER A 91 -0.40 5.89 16.79
CA SER A 91 -0.02 7.30 16.58
C SER A 91 -0.65 8.21 17.65
N GLN A 92 0.16 9.03 18.33
CA GLN A 92 -0.30 9.98 19.34
C GLN A 92 -0.15 11.44 18.92
N ILE A 93 0.18 11.71 17.64
CA ILE A 93 0.50 13.08 17.22
C ILE A 93 -0.68 14.04 17.30
N HIS A 94 -1.91 13.52 17.23
CA HIS A 94 -3.14 14.28 17.41
C HIS A 94 -3.27 14.86 18.84
N GLU A 95 -2.55 14.28 19.80
CA GLU A 95 -2.40 14.78 21.18
C GLU A 95 -1.17 15.68 21.36
N GLY A 96 -0.42 15.94 20.28
CA GLY A 96 0.85 16.67 20.31
C GLY A 96 2.06 15.83 20.73
N ILE A 97 1.94 14.50 20.75
CA ILE A 97 3.00 13.58 21.17
C ILE A 97 3.57 12.83 19.95
N ALA A 98 4.85 13.04 19.65
CA ALA A 98 5.55 12.35 18.57
C ALA A 98 6.28 11.10 19.07
N LEU A 99 6.34 10.05 18.24
CA LEU A 99 7.08 8.83 18.56
C LEU A 99 8.56 8.90 18.15
N ARG A 100 8.87 9.58 17.04
CA ARG A 100 10.24 9.76 16.54
C ARG A 100 10.53 11.18 16.07
N ASP A 101 9.64 11.76 15.28
CA ASP A 101 9.84 13.09 14.69
C ASP A 101 8.51 13.85 14.65
N TYR A 102 8.46 14.98 15.34
CA TYR A 102 7.23 15.76 15.48
C TYR A 102 6.77 16.38 14.17
N GLU A 103 7.66 17.06 13.44
CA GLU A 103 7.29 17.76 12.21
C GLU A 103 6.87 16.77 11.12
N TRP A 104 7.60 15.66 11.01
CA TRP A 104 7.28 14.59 10.09
C TRP A 104 5.93 13.95 10.45
N GLU A 105 5.71 13.59 11.71
CA GLU A 105 4.44 12.95 12.12
C GLU A 105 3.25 13.89 12.01
N VAL A 106 3.39 15.19 12.28
CA VAL A 106 2.31 16.17 12.01
C VAL A 106 1.97 16.15 10.52
N LYS A 107 2.98 16.27 9.67
CA LYS A 107 2.79 16.29 8.21
C LYS A 107 2.21 14.98 7.66
N HIS A 108 2.50 13.83 8.28
CA HIS A 108 2.14 12.52 7.73
C HIS A 108 0.94 11.85 8.41
N HIS A 109 0.70 12.11 9.69
CA HIS A 109 -0.36 11.46 10.49
C HIS A 109 -1.50 12.42 10.87
N LEU A 110 -1.23 13.71 11.09
CA LEU A 110 -2.24 14.72 11.41
C LEU A 110 -2.84 15.34 10.14
N GLN A 111 -3.40 14.49 9.30
CA GLN A 111 -4.06 14.87 8.05
C GLN A 111 -5.16 13.85 7.70
N PRO A 112 -6.07 14.16 6.76
CA PRO A 112 -7.12 13.25 6.38
C PRO A 112 -6.61 11.84 6.00
N HIS A 113 -7.30 10.83 6.54
CA HIS A 113 -7.06 9.43 6.23
C HIS A 113 -8.39 8.77 5.91
N VAL A 114 -8.30 7.66 5.19
CA VAL A 114 -9.45 6.87 4.77
C VAL A 114 -9.28 5.43 5.23
N VAL A 115 -10.38 4.86 5.70
CA VAL A 115 -10.55 3.43 5.89
C VAL A 115 -11.34 2.92 4.70
N TYR A 116 -10.88 1.84 4.08
CA TYR A 116 -11.51 1.29 2.89
C TYR A 116 -11.66 -0.22 2.99
N ILE A 117 -12.62 -0.75 2.25
CA ILE A 117 -12.71 -2.17 1.93
C ILE A 117 -12.10 -2.36 0.54
N SER A 118 -11.29 -3.39 0.38
CA SER A 118 -10.72 -3.76 -0.92
C SER A 118 -10.87 -5.25 -1.16
N LEU A 119 -11.09 -5.61 -2.42
CA LEU A 119 -11.14 -6.98 -2.91
C LEU A 119 -9.81 -7.29 -3.59
N THR A 120 -9.07 -8.26 -3.06
CA THR A 120 -7.89 -8.84 -3.74
C THR A 120 -8.27 -10.25 -4.22
N SER A 121 -7.75 -11.30 -3.58
CA SER A 121 -8.34 -12.65 -3.61
C SER A 121 -9.51 -12.83 -2.63
N ASN A 122 -9.59 -11.93 -1.65
CA ASN A 122 -10.57 -11.88 -0.58
C ASN A 122 -10.77 -10.43 -0.17
N TYR A 123 -11.87 -10.15 0.53
CA TYR A 123 -12.08 -8.84 1.13
C TYR A 123 -11.12 -8.58 2.29
N LYS A 124 -10.72 -7.31 2.43
CA LYS A 124 -9.92 -6.81 3.54
C LYS A 124 -10.27 -5.36 3.86
N VAL A 125 -10.05 -5.00 5.12
CA VAL A 125 -10.01 -3.60 5.57
C VAL A 125 -8.57 -3.08 5.47
N GLY A 126 -8.42 -1.82 5.08
CA GLY A 126 -7.12 -1.15 5.10
C GLY A 126 -7.25 0.34 5.36
N VAL A 127 -6.12 0.96 5.69
CA VAL A 127 -6.02 2.41 5.87
C VAL A 127 -5.01 3.03 4.92
N THR A 128 -5.31 4.26 4.49
CA THR A 128 -4.38 5.06 3.70
C THR A 128 -4.63 6.55 3.91
N ARG A 129 -3.69 7.39 3.47
CA ARG A 129 -3.98 8.81 3.28
C ARG A 129 -4.92 8.96 2.09
N ASP A 130 -5.79 9.96 2.12
CA ASP A 130 -6.67 10.29 1.02
C ASP A 130 -5.91 10.54 -0.29
N THR A 131 -4.78 11.25 -0.21
CA THR A 131 -3.88 11.55 -1.35
C THR A 131 -3.22 10.33 -1.98
N ASN A 132 -3.23 9.18 -1.29
CA ASN A 132 -2.61 7.95 -1.75
C ASN A 132 -3.62 7.02 -2.46
N MET A 133 -4.87 7.43 -2.63
CA MET A 133 -5.85 6.69 -3.44
C MET A 133 -5.74 7.13 -4.91
N PRO A 134 -5.80 6.20 -5.90
CA PRO A 134 -5.93 4.75 -5.78
C PRO A 134 -4.60 3.99 -5.66
N TYR A 135 -3.46 4.69 -5.65
CA TYR A 135 -2.10 4.11 -5.60
C TYR A 135 -1.96 2.98 -4.57
N ARG A 136 -2.44 3.20 -3.34
CA ARG A 136 -2.35 2.21 -2.26
C ARG A 136 -3.14 0.92 -2.54
N TRP A 137 -4.24 1.01 -3.26
CA TRP A 137 -5.06 -0.15 -3.65
C TRP A 137 -4.34 -0.98 -4.72
N ILE A 138 -3.67 -0.32 -5.65
CA ILE A 138 -2.87 -0.95 -6.71
C ILE A 138 -1.70 -1.72 -6.10
N ASP A 139 -0.92 -1.09 -5.21
CA ASP A 139 0.19 -1.72 -4.47
C ASP A 139 -0.21 -2.99 -3.73
N GLN A 140 -1.47 -3.02 -3.31
CA GLN A 140 -2.05 -4.08 -2.52
C GLN A 140 -2.67 -5.21 -3.36
N GLY A 141 -2.67 -5.08 -4.69
CA GLY A 141 -3.26 -6.05 -5.60
C GLY A 141 -4.80 -6.06 -5.61
N ALA A 142 -5.43 -4.94 -5.25
CA ALA A 142 -6.89 -4.86 -5.22
C ALA A 142 -7.47 -4.76 -6.63
N THR A 143 -8.52 -5.53 -6.91
CA THR A 143 -9.33 -5.44 -8.14
C THR A 143 -10.52 -4.51 -7.98
N GLN A 144 -11.00 -4.34 -6.73
CA GLN A 144 -12.02 -3.35 -6.38
C GLN A 144 -11.69 -2.72 -5.02
N ALA A 145 -12.06 -1.46 -4.84
CA ALA A 145 -12.01 -0.79 -3.56
C ALA A 145 -13.17 0.18 -3.37
N ILE A 146 -13.60 0.34 -2.13
CA ILE A 146 -14.65 1.28 -1.71
C ILE A 146 -14.27 1.91 -0.38
N VAL A 147 -14.49 3.23 -0.27
CA VAL A 147 -14.26 3.95 0.98
C VAL A 147 -15.34 3.56 2.01
N LEU A 148 -14.91 3.24 3.22
CA LEU A 148 -15.77 2.92 4.36
C LEU A 148 -15.92 4.14 5.29
N ALA A 149 -14.82 4.82 5.61
CA ALA A 149 -14.80 5.96 6.51
C ALA A 149 -13.72 6.97 6.14
N GLU A 150 -13.98 8.24 6.43
CA GLU A 150 -13.06 9.36 6.27
C GLU A 150 -12.83 10.01 7.63
N VAL A 151 -11.58 10.10 8.05
CA VAL A 151 -11.19 10.58 9.38
C VAL A 151 -10.15 11.69 9.29
N PRO A 152 -10.10 12.61 10.25
CA PRO A 152 -9.19 13.77 10.20
C PRO A 152 -7.72 13.42 10.48
N TYR A 153 -7.42 12.24 11.03
CA TYR A 153 -6.05 11.83 11.33
C TYR A 153 -5.88 10.31 11.41
N ARG A 154 -4.63 9.87 11.28
CA ARG A 154 -4.23 8.46 11.12
C ARG A 154 -4.72 7.53 12.23
N GLN A 155 -4.67 7.97 13.47
CA GLN A 155 -5.00 7.13 14.63
C GLN A 155 -6.47 6.68 14.61
N LEU A 156 -7.41 7.56 14.26
CA LEU A 156 -8.82 7.18 14.13
C LEU A 156 -9.02 6.12 13.05
N ALA A 157 -8.32 6.22 11.91
CA ALA A 157 -8.39 5.20 10.87
C ALA A 157 -7.88 3.87 11.41
N GLY A 158 -6.80 3.90 12.20
CA GLY A 158 -6.28 2.73 12.90
C GLY A 158 -7.26 2.10 13.89
N LEU A 159 -7.97 2.90 14.68
CA LEU A 159 -8.98 2.42 15.62
C LEU A 159 -10.13 1.72 14.89
N ILE A 160 -10.62 2.31 13.79
CA ILE A 160 -11.65 1.68 12.94
C ILE A 160 -11.11 0.38 12.33
N GLU A 161 -9.91 0.40 11.74
CA GLU A 161 -9.27 -0.79 11.15
C GLU A 161 -9.14 -1.93 12.18
N VAL A 162 -8.62 -1.64 13.37
CA VAL A 162 -8.48 -2.61 14.46
C VAL A 162 -9.83 -3.18 14.88
N SER A 163 -10.87 -2.34 14.99
CA SER A 163 -12.22 -2.81 15.35
C SER A 163 -12.81 -3.78 14.32
N LEU A 164 -12.40 -3.68 13.06
CA LEU A 164 -12.91 -4.51 11.96
C LEU A 164 -12.06 -5.75 11.68
N LYS A 165 -10.79 -5.79 12.12
CA LYS A 165 -9.88 -6.94 11.91
C LYS A 165 -10.39 -8.25 12.50
N GLU A 166 -11.27 -8.21 13.50
CA GLU A 166 -11.91 -9.41 14.05
C GLU A 166 -13.02 -9.99 13.14
N HIS A 167 -13.50 -9.19 12.19
CA HIS A 167 -14.64 -9.51 11.33
C HIS A 167 -14.27 -9.72 9.86
N ILE A 168 -13.14 -9.16 9.40
CA ILE A 168 -12.65 -9.31 8.03
C ILE A 168 -11.15 -9.60 8.01
N SER A 169 -10.70 -10.46 7.09
CA SER A 169 -9.30 -10.84 6.98
C SER A 169 -8.41 -9.63 6.68
N ASP A 170 -7.31 -9.49 7.41
CA ASP A 170 -6.25 -8.51 7.11
C ASP A 170 -5.16 -9.07 6.18
N LYS A 171 -5.15 -10.39 5.97
CA LYS A 171 -4.16 -11.09 5.12
C LYS A 171 -4.66 -11.25 3.70
N THR A 172 -3.74 -11.06 2.78
CA THR A 172 -3.93 -11.30 1.35
C THR A 172 -3.47 -12.72 1.02
N ALA A 173 -4.34 -13.54 0.43
CA ALA A 173 -3.93 -14.83 -0.13
C ALA A 173 -3.19 -14.63 -1.46
N TRP A 174 -1.96 -14.11 -1.37
CA TRP A 174 -1.16 -13.60 -2.48
C TRP A 174 -1.02 -14.60 -3.65
N GLN A 175 -0.97 -15.91 -3.38
CA GLN A 175 -0.93 -16.93 -4.43
C GLN A 175 -2.23 -16.98 -5.25
N LYS A 176 -3.40 -16.84 -4.62
CA LYS A 176 -4.69 -16.78 -5.32
C LYS A 176 -4.81 -15.48 -6.10
N MET A 177 -4.42 -14.37 -5.48
CA MET A 177 -4.39 -13.04 -6.10
C MET A 177 -3.58 -13.05 -7.39
N LEU A 178 -2.35 -13.58 -7.37
CA LEU A 178 -1.50 -13.67 -8.56
C LEU A 178 -2.02 -14.64 -9.64
N LYS A 179 -2.94 -15.54 -9.27
CA LYS A 179 -3.64 -16.43 -10.20
C LYS A 179 -4.95 -15.85 -10.75
N GLY A 180 -5.34 -14.65 -10.28
CA GLY A 180 -6.64 -14.06 -10.61
C GLY A 180 -7.83 -14.83 -10.02
N VAL A 181 -7.62 -15.65 -8.98
CA VAL A 181 -8.69 -16.42 -8.34
C VAL A 181 -9.34 -15.57 -7.24
N ILE A 182 -10.64 -15.32 -7.41
CA ILE A 182 -11.49 -14.63 -6.44
C ILE A 182 -12.65 -15.56 -6.11
N ASP A 183 -12.72 -16.00 -4.86
CA ASP A 183 -13.74 -16.95 -4.37
C ASP A 183 -14.71 -16.25 -3.41
N GLU A 184 -15.21 -15.07 -3.78
CA GLU A 184 -16.11 -14.26 -2.96
C GLU A 184 -17.52 -14.22 -3.56
N THR A 185 -18.53 -14.47 -2.72
CA THR A 185 -19.94 -14.52 -3.17
C THR A 185 -20.69 -13.22 -2.91
N LYS A 186 -20.24 -12.43 -1.94
CA LYS A 186 -20.81 -11.11 -1.63
C LYS A 186 -20.19 -10.05 -2.53
N THR A 187 -20.97 -9.02 -2.83
CA THR A 187 -20.48 -7.79 -3.47
C THR A 187 -19.71 -6.92 -2.48
N ILE A 188 -18.83 -6.06 -2.98
CA ILE A 188 -18.03 -5.16 -2.14
C ILE A 188 -18.91 -4.18 -1.36
N THR A 189 -20.07 -3.80 -1.91
CA THR A 189 -21.06 -2.94 -1.25
C THR A 189 -21.71 -3.64 -0.07
N GLU A 190 -22.11 -4.91 -0.22
CA GLU A 190 -22.67 -5.70 0.90
C GLU A 190 -21.66 -5.84 2.03
N VAL A 191 -20.39 -6.13 1.70
CA VAL A 191 -19.33 -6.23 2.70
C VAL A 191 -19.07 -4.89 3.37
N ARG A 192 -19.04 -3.78 2.62
CA ARG A 192 -18.92 -2.44 3.20
C ARG A 192 -20.05 -2.17 4.20
N ASP A 193 -21.30 -2.49 3.85
CA ASP A 193 -22.46 -2.21 4.70
C ASP A 193 -22.44 -3.06 5.97
N GLU A 194 -22.06 -4.33 5.87
CA GLU A 194 -21.84 -5.20 7.02
C GLU A 194 -20.74 -4.65 7.94
N MET A 195 -19.61 -4.20 7.37
CA MET A 195 -18.52 -3.62 8.16
C MET A 195 -18.91 -2.27 8.77
N ALA A 196 -19.66 -1.44 8.06
CA ALA A 196 -20.15 -0.15 8.55
C ALA A 196 -21.06 -0.32 9.78
N ALA A 197 -21.88 -1.39 9.81
CA ALA A 197 -22.72 -1.70 10.95
C ALA A 197 -21.94 -2.17 12.20
N LEU A 198 -20.69 -2.61 12.02
CA LEU A 198 -19.81 -3.09 13.09
C LEU A 198 -18.87 -1.99 13.63
N VAL A 199 -18.77 -0.85 12.95
CA VAL A 199 -17.96 0.28 13.43
C VAL A 199 -18.52 0.79 14.77
N PRO A 200 -17.67 1.02 15.79
CA PRO A 200 -18.11 1.54 17.09
C PRO A 200 -18.93 2.82 16.95
N LYS A 201 -19.94 2.99 17.82
CA LYS A 201 -20.90 4.11 17.72
C LYS A 201 -20.22 5.47 17.79
N GLU A 202 -19.18 5.58 18.62
CA GLU A 202 -18.36 6.77 18.78
C GLU A 202 -17.49 7.11 17.56
N LEU A 203 -17.34 6.19 16.60
CA LEU A 203 -16.63 6.40 15.34
C LEU A 203 -17.57 6.39 14.12
N SER A 204 -18.84 6.02 14.29
CA SER A 204 -19.81 5.85 13.21
C SER A 204 -20.11 7.13 12.42
N HIS A 205 -19.90 8.31 13.01
CA HIS A 205 -20.09 9.58 12.31
C HIS A 205 -19.00 9.87 11.25
N TYR A 206 -17.91 9.09 11.24
CA TYR A 206 -16.88 9.15 10.20
C TYR A 206 -17.18 8.25 9.00
N LEU A 207 -18.23 7.42 9.05
CA LEU A 207 -18.61 6.56 7.92
C LEU A 207 -18.90 7.41 6.69
N SER A 208 -18.28 7.05 5.57
CA SER A 208 -18.48 7.76 4.31
C SER A 208 -19.83 7.40 3.72
N LYS A 209 -20.48 8.39 3.10
CA LYS A 209 -21.75 8.19 2.37
C LYS A 209 -21.52 7.78 0.93
N THR A 210 -20.27 7.79 0.47
CA THR A 210 -19.95 7.44 -0.91
C THR A 210 -20.25 5.97 -1.19
N THR A 211 -20.76 5.71 -2.37
CA THR A 211 -20.96 4.37 -2.93
C THR A 211 -20.05 4.14 -4.14
N GLU A 212 -19.08 5.02 -4.36
CA GLU A 212 -18.17 4.91 -5.49
C GLU A 212 -17.24 3.71 -5.32
N ILE A 213 -17.33 2.79 -6.27
CA ILE A 213 -16.45 1.64 -6.37
C ILE A 213 -15.36 1.98 -7.38
N THR A 214 -14.11 1.86 -6.95
CA THR A 214 -12.98 1.93 -7.88
C THR A 214 -12.66 0.54 -8.36
N GLU A 215 -12.80 0.32 -9.66
CA GLU A 215 -12.40 -0.91 -10.33
C GLU A 215 -10.96 -0.80 -10.83
N ILE A 216 -10.22 -1.90 -10.72
CA ILE A 216 -8.82 -2.01 -11.12
C ILE A 216 -8.66 -3.26 -11.99
N ASN A 217 -8.49 -3.02 -13.28
CA ASN A 217 -8.32 -4.00 -14.34
C ASN A 217 -6.83 -4.11 -14.68
N TYR A 218 -6.14 -5.03 -14.02
CA TYR A 218 -4.73 -5.28 -14.28
C TYR A 218 -4.52 -5.79 -15.72
N PRO A 219 -3.52 -5.27 -16.47
CA PRO A 219 -3.26 -5.65 -17.86
C PRO A 219 -2.51 -6.99 -17.95
N VAL A 220 -3.06 -8.03 -17.31
CA VAL A 220 -2.49 -9.38 -17.28
C VAL A 220 -2.74 -10.06 -18.62
N LEU A 221 -1.67 -10.49 -19.29
CA LEU A 221 -1.77 -11.24 -20.55
C LEU A 221 -2.15 -12.71 -20.32
N GLU A 222 -1.55 -13.34 -19.31
CA GLU A 222 -1.80 -14.73 -18.93
C GLU A 222 -1.56 -14.91 -17.44
N PHE A 223 -2.50 -15.58 -16.75
CA PHE A 223 -2.33 -15.91 -15.33
C PHE A 223 -1.51 -17.19 -15.16
N PRO A 224 -0.55 -17.24 -14.22
CA PRO A 224 0.27 -18.42 -14.01
C PRO A 224 -0.50 -19.57 -13.34
N ASP A 225 -0.37 -20.80 -13.84
CA ASP A 225 -0.95 -21.99 -13.20
C ASP A 225 -0.37 -22.28 -11.79
N LYS A 226 0.92 -22.00 -11.62
CA LYS A 226 1.66 -22.25 -10.38
C LYS A 226 2.49 -21.04 -10.01
N VAL A 227 2.33 -20.62 -8.75
CA VAL A 227 3.06 -19.51 -8.16
C VAL A 227 3.98 -20.07 -7.07
N LYS A 228 5.29 -19.83 -7.19
CA LYS A 228 6.30 -20.24 -6.21
C LYS A 228 7.04 -19.01 -5.71
N SER A 229 7.33 -18.99 -4.41
CA SER A 229 8.27 -18.00 -3.87
C SER A 229 9.67 -18.28 -4.43
N MET A 230 10.33 -17.23 -4.89
CA MET A 230 11.77 -17.25 -5.10
C MET A 230 12.46 -17.21 -3.72
N LYS A 231 13.59 -17.90 -3.58
CA LYS A 231 14.43 -17.86 -2.37
C LYS A 231 15.65 -17.00 -2.62
#